data_AF-A0A1J0VJB4-F1
#
_entry.id   AF-A0A1J0VJB4-F1
#
_cell.length_a   1.000
_cell.length_b   1.000
_cell.length_c   1.000
_cell.angle_alpha   90.00
_cell.angle_beta   90.00
_cell.angle_gamma   90.00
#
_symmetry.space_group_name_H-M   'P 1'
#
loop_
_entity.id
_entity.type
_entity.pdbx_description
1 polymer ?
#
loop_
_entity_poly.entity_id
_entity_poly.type
_entity_poly.pdbx_seq_one_letter_code
_entity_poly.pdbx_strand_id
1 'polypeptide(L)'
;MITPVIMAGGSGSRLWPLSRQLRPKQFLPLTGEDSMLQETLKRLAPVDHRPPLLICNEEHRFLVAEQVRQQGITDARILLEPEGRNTAPAIALAALHSVEEDPEALLLVLAADHLIRDVAQFHESVDHARVLAEHGQLVTFGVVPTHAETGYGYIQRGESKGDVGFRVKRFVEKPDRITAEGYLATGDYYWNSGMFLFSAQRYLEELEHFQPAMVAACRAALAGASQDLDFTRLDAEAFKACPADSVDYAVMERTEHASVVPLDAGWSDIGSWSALWEVSERDAQGNACQGDVMLHDSHNLLVHSDHRLVATVGVEDLVIVETKDAVLVARKDRVQEVKQIVSRLQAEKRSEQESHREVYRPWGVYDSIDHGERYQVKCITVKPGAKLSVQLHHHRAEHWVVVSGTAKVTIGDNTRLVSENESTYIPIGQIHSLENPGKIPLELIEVQSGSYLGEDDIVRFNDRYGRC
;
A
#
# COMPACT_ATOMS: atom_id res chain seq x y z
N MET A 1 2.68 24.01 10.68
CA MET A 1 1.83 22.84 11.05
C MET A 1 2.32 21.64 10.25
N ILE A 2 2.21 20.42 10.79
CA ILE A 2 2.69 19.21 10.10
C ILE A 2 1.70 18.79 9.02
N THR A 3 2.21 18.43 7.84
CA THR A 3 1.49 17.72 6.78
C THR A 3 2.02 16.28 6.73
N PRO A 4 1.19 15.27 7.04
CA PRO A 4 1.59 13.87 6.88
C PRO A 4 1.68 13.54 5.39
N VAL A 5 2.81 12.97 4.97
CA VAL A 5 3.05 12.50 3.60
C VAL A 5 3.17 10.99 3.64
N ILE A 6 2.13 10.29 3.16
CA ILE A 6 2.03 8.83 3.24
C ILE A 6 2.47 8.20 1.91
N MET A 7 3.58 7.47 1.96
CA MET A 7 4.18 6.81 0.81
C MET A 7 3.58 5.41 0.64
N ALA A 8 2.72 5.24 -0.37
CA ALA A 8 1.97 4.00 -0.63
C ALA A 8 2.30 3.37 -2.00
N GLY A 9 3.54 3.55 -2.51
CA GLY A 9 3.99 3.06 -3.82
C GLY A 9 4.64 1.68 -3.85
N GLY A 10 4.83 1.01 -2.70
CA GLY A 10 5.50 -0.30 -2.64
C GLY A 10 4.69 -1.41 -3.34
N SER A 11 5.37 -2.33 -4.03
CA SER A 11 4.75 -3.49 -4.69
C SER A 11 4.63 -4.74 -3.80
N GLY A 12 5.39 -4.80 -2.70
CA GLY A 12 5.16 -5.74 -1.59
C GLY A 12 5.27 -7.24 -1.89
N SER A 13 6.03 -7.69 -2.88
CA SER A 13 6.01 -9.08 -3.39
C SER A 13 6.51 -10.20 -2.45
N ARG A 14 7.16 -9.86 -1.33
CA ARG A 14 7.77 -10.84 -0.41
C ARG A 14 6.75 -11.57 0.46
N LEU A 15 5.52 -11.06 0.55
CA LEU A 15 4.41 -11.68 1.28
C LEU A 15 3.43 -12.38 0.34
N TRP A 16 3.89 -12.84 -0.83
CA TRP A 16 3.10 -13.77 -1.63
C TRP A 16 2.84 -15.04 -0.79
N PRO A 17 1.64 -15.64 -0.81
CA PRO A 17 0.52 -15.42 -1.71
C PRO A 17 -0.53 -14.47 -1.14
N LEU A 18 -0.27 -13.72 -0.08
CA LEU A 18 -1.21 -12.72 0.40
C LEU A 18 -1.09 -11.41 -0.39
N SER A 19 0.15 -10.95 -0.62
CA SER A 19 0.42 -9.80 -1.48
C SER A 19 0.34 -10.17 -2.96
N ARG A 20 -0.17 -9.22 -3.75
CA ARG A 20 -0.22 -9.26 -5.23
C ARG A 20 0.25 -7.92 -5.79
N GLN A 21 0.60 -7.85 -7.07
CA GLN A 21 0.95 -6.58 -7.70
C GLN A 21 -0.16 -5.53 -7.58
N LEU A 22 -1.42 -5.94 -7.76
CA LEU A 22 -2.60 -5.07 -7.65
C LEU A 22 -3.14 -4.96 -6.22
N ARG A 23 -2.64 -5.76 -5.28
CA ARG A 23 -2.91 -5.64 -3.84
C ARG A 23 -1.63 -5.78 -3.01
N PRO A 24 -0.75 -4.76 -3.04
CA PRO A 24 0.49 -4.76 -2.27
C PRO A 24 0.32 -4.79 -0.75
N LYS A 25 1.45 -4.97 -0.05
CA LYS A 25 1.57 -5.12 1.40
C LYS A 25 0.80 -4.07 2.21
N GLN A 26 0.90 -2.80 1.83
CA GLN A 26 0.25 -1.68 2.54
C GLN A 26 -1.27 -1.82 2.64
N PHE A 27 -1.89 -2.59 1.75
CA PHE A 27 -3.34 -2.79 1.70
C PHE A 27 -3.81 -4.06 2.41
N LEU A 28 -2.91 -4.79 3.08
CA LEU A 28 -3.20 -6.06 3.75
C LEU A 28 -3.36 -5.87 5.27
N PRO A 29 -4.34 -6.53 5.89
CA PRO A 29 -4.50 -6.59 7.35
C PRO A 29 -3.58 -7.66 7.96
N LEU A 30 -2.33 -7.27 8.27
CA LEU A 30 -1.30 -8.22 8.71
C LEU A 30 -1.24 -8.40 10.23
N THR A 31 -1.57 -7.37 10.99
CA THR A 31 -1.38 -7.31 12.45
C THR A 31 -2.69 -7.09 13.22
N GLY A 32 -3.80 -7.00 12.50
CA GLY A 32 -5.12 -6.73 13.06
C GLY A 32 -6.20 -6.76 11.97
N GLU A 33 -7.28 -6.03 12.17
CA GLU A 33 -8.40 -5.95 11.22
C GLU A 33 -8.18 -4.90 10.12
N ASP A 34 -7.42 -3.84 10.43
CA ASP A 34 -7.11 -2.76 9.50
C ASP A 34 -5.91 -3.12 8.62
N SER A 35 -5.86 -2.55 7.42
CA SER A 35 -4.65 -2.59 6.61
C SER A 35 -3.51 -1.78 7.24
N MET A 36 -2.27 -2.07 6.83
CA MET A 36 -1.10 -1.29 7.26
C MET A 36 -1.24 0.23 6.96
N LEU A 37 -1.81 0.58 5.80
CA LEU A 37 -2.11 1.98 5.44
C LEU A 37 -3.11 2.59 6.43
N GLN A 38 -4.16 1.84 6.78
CA GLN A 38 -5.18 2.28 7.73
C GLN A 38 -4.61 2.42 9.14
N GLU A 39 -3.77 1.49 9.60
CA GLU A 39 -3.04 1.61 10.86
C GLU A 39 -2.12 2.85 10.87
N THR A 40 -1.51 3.17 9.73
CA THR A 40 -0.67 4.38 9.56
C THR A 40 -1.49 5.67 9.65
N LEU A 41 -2.71 5.68 9.11
CA LEU A 41 -3.61 6.82 9.23
C LEU A 41 -4.16 6.95 10.67
N LYS A 42 -4.54 5.83 11.31
CA LYS A 42 -5.06 5.83 12.68
C LYS A 42 -4.04 6.36 13.68
N ARG A 43 -2.76 5.98 13.56
CA ARG A 43 -1.71 6.44 14.49
C ARG A 43 -1.42 7.95 14.37
N LEU A 44 -1.86 8.62 13.31
CA LEU A 44 -1.72 10.06 13.16
C LEU A 44 -2.78 10.86 13.93
N ALA A 45 -3.93 10.27 14.25
CA ALA A 45 -5.07 10.99 14.81
C ALA A 45 -4.76 11.86 16.06
N PRO A 46 -3.83 11.50 16.97
CA PRO A 46 -3.47 12.35 18.10
C PRO A 46 -2.50 13.49 17.78
N VAL A 47 -1.88 13.50 16.60
CA VAL A 47 -0.96 14.56 16.15
C VAL A 47 -1.78 15.71 15.56
N ASP A 48 -1.50 16.96 15.94
CA ASP A 48 -2.10 18.12 15.28
C ASP A 48 -1.50 18.29 13.88
N HIS A 49 -2.26 17.94 12.86
CA HIS A 49 -1.79 17.84 11.49
C HIS A 49 -2.82 18.34 10.45
N ARG A 50 -2.31 18.82 9.32
CA ARG A 50 -3.11 19.10 8.11
C ARG A 50 -3.66 17.80 7.51
N PRO A 51 -4.67 17.84 6.62
CA PRO A 51 -5.14 16.64 5.95
C PRO A 51 -3.99 15.87 5.29
N PRO A 52 -3.95 14.52 5.38
CA PRO A 52 -2.84 13.73 4.89
C PRO A 52 -2.75 13.81 3.36
N LEU A 53 -1.52 13.89 2.86
CA LEU A 53 -1.18 13.78 1.45
C LEU A 53 -0.64 12.36 1.19
N LEU A 54 -1.37 11.58 0.40
CA LEU A 54 -0.98 10.23 0.02
C LEU A 54 -0.36 10.25 -1.37
N ILE A 55 0.71 9.48 -1.55
CA ILE A 55 1.35 9.27 -2.85
C ILE A 55 1.27 7.79 -3.17
N CYS A 56 0.68 7.46 -4.32
CA CYS A 56 0.60 6.08 -4.78
C CYS A 56 0.67 5.98 -6.30
N ASN A 57 0.87 4.75 -6.79
CA ASN A 57 0.77 4.48 -8.21
C ASN A 57 -0.68 4.63 -8.70
N GLU A 58 -0.84 5.07 -9.95
CA GLU A 58 -2.11 5.13 -10.69
C GLU A 58 -2.94 3.84 -10.55
N GLU A 59 -2.31 2.66 -10.61
CA GLU A 59 -2.96 1.35 -10.52
C GLU A 59 -3.64 1.09 -9.16
N HIS A 60 -3.14 1.71 -8.08
CA HIS A 60 -3.63 1.50 -6.71
C HIS A 60 -4.59 2.60 -6.22
N ARG A 61 -4.85 3.63 -7.02
CA ARG A 61 -5.63 4.82 -6.63
C ARG A 61 -6.94 4.52 -5.93
N PHE A 62 -7.68 3.51 -6.41
CA PHE A 62 -8.98 3.15 -5.86
C PHE A 62 -8.88 2.39 -4.54
N LEU A 63 -7.82 1.60 -4.33
CA LEU A 63 -7.56 0.96 -3.05
C LEU A 63 -7.19 1.99 -1.99
N VAL A 64 -6.33 2.94 -2.34
CA VAL A 64 -5.95 4.04 -1.44
C VAL A 64 -7.18 4.87 -1.06
N ALA A 65 -7.94 5.37 -2.04
CA ALA A 65 -9.14 6.16 -1.77
C ALA A 65 -10.17 5.40 -0.94
N GLU A 66 -10.37 4.11 -1.20
CA GLU A 66 -11.26 3.28 -0.41
C GLU A 66 -10.83 3.17 1.04
N GLN A 67 -9.56 2.83 1.27
CA GLN A 67 -9.04 2.60 2.62
C GLN A 67 -9.01 3.88 3.45
N VAL A 68 -8.71 5.02 2.83
CA VAL A 68 -8.81 6.35 3.45
C VAL A 68 -10.26 6.65 3.85
N ARG A 69 -11.22 6.41 2.94
CA ARG A 69 -12.64 6.66 3.23
C ARG A 69 -13.17 5.76 4.34
N GLN A 70 -12.72 4.51 4.42
CA GLN A 70 -13.08 3.58 5.50
C GLN A 70 -12.63 4.08 6.88
N GLN A 71 -11.58 4.92 6.93
CA GLN A 71 -11.13 5.60 8.14
C GLN A 71 -11.90 6.90 8.44
N GLY A 72 -12.91 7.23 7.64
CA GLY A 72 -13.72 8.44 7.81
C GLY A 72 -13.01 9.74 7.39
N ILE A 73 -11.85 9.64 6.73
CA ILE A 73 -11.09 10.80 6.25
C ILE A 73 -11.64 11.22 4.89
N THR A 74 -12.12 12.46 4.78
CA THR A 74 -12.82 12.97 3.58
C THR A 74 -12.07 14.08 2.85
N ASP A 75 -11.00 14.59 3.43
CA ASP A 75 -10.21 15.74 2.96
C ASP A 75 -8.75 15.38 2.65
N ALA A 76 -8.43 14.08 2.67
CA ALA A 76 -7.14 13.58 2.21
C ALA A 76 -6.91 13.90 0.74
N ARG A 77 -5.66 14.15 0.38
CA ARG A 77 -5.25 14.37 -1.01
C ARG A 77 -4.49 13.16 -1.51
N ILE A 78 -4.78 12.72 -2.72
CA ILE A 78 -4.13 11.56 -3.32
C ILE A 78 -3.42 12.00 -4.60
N LEU A 79 -2.09 11.93 -4.59
CA LEU A 79 -1.23 12.24 -5.72
C LEU A 79 -0.83 10.93 -6.42
N LEU A 80 -1.08 10.86 -7.72
CA LEU A 80 -0.88 9.66 -8.51
C LEU A 80 0.43 9.73 -9.31
N GLU A 81 1.35 8.82 -8.99
CA GLU A 81 2.55 8.59 -9.78
C GLU A 81 2.20 7.73 -11.02
N PRO A 82 2.51 8.21 -12.23
CA PRO A 82 2.29 7.42 -13.45
C PRO A 82 3.28 6.25 -13.57
N GLU A 83 4.42 6.32 -12.90
CA GLU A 83 5.45 5.27 -12.82
C GLU A 83 6.24 5.45 -11.53
N GLY A 84 6.69 4.36 -10.89
CA GLY A 84 7.49 4.47 -9.67
C GLY A 84 8.89 5.04 -9.94
N ARG A 85 9.23 6.16 -9.29
CA ARG A 85 10.56 6.80 -9.38
C ARG A 85 11.32 6.85 -8.05
N ASN A 86 10.93 5.98 -7.10
CA ASN A 86 11.50 5.87 -5.75
C ASN A 86 11.16 7.10 -4.87
N THR A 87 11.72 7.20 -3.66
CA THR A 87 11.18 8.08 -2.62
C THR A 87 11.50 9.57 -2.79
N ALA A 88 12.63 9.95 -3.41
CA ALA A 88 12.98 11.37 -3.53
C ALA A 88 12.01 12.16 -4.44
N PRO A 89 11.66 11.70 -5.66
CA PRO A 89 10.69 12.40 -6.50
C PRO A 89 9.32 12.53 -5.85
N ALA A 90 8.84 11.48 -5.19
CA ALA A 90 7.56 11.49 -4.48
C ALA A 90 7.54 12.55 -3.36
N ILE A 91 8.58 12.60 -2.51
CA ILE A 91 8.68 13.62 -1.47
C ILE A 91 8.82 15.02 -2.09
N ALA A 92 9.51 15.17 -3.22
CA ALA A 92 9.62 16.45 -3.94
C ALA A 92 8.26 16.95 -4.43
N LEU A 93 7.42 16.07 -4.95
CA LEU A 93 6.04 16.40 -5.33
C LEU A 93 5.22 16.87 -4.13
N ALA A 94 5.31 16.16 -3.00
CA ALA A 94 4.66 16.59 -1.75
C ALA A 94 5.15 17.94 -1.24
N ALA A 95 6.46 18.18 -1.33
CA ALA A 95 7.07 19.43 -0.89
C ALA A 95 6.67 20.60 -1.77
N LEU A 96 6.73 20.44 -3.09
CA LEU A 96 6.29 21.47 -4.05
C LEU A 96 4.83 21.84 -3.81
N HIS A 97 3.97 20.83 -3.66
CA HIS A 97 2.55 21.01 -3.36
C HIS A 97 2.34 21.74 -2.01
N SER A 98 3.09 21.37 -0.98
CA SER A 98 2.91 21.96 0.37
C SER A 98 3.40 23.40 0.47
N VAL A 99 4.49 23.74 -0.23
CA VAL A 99 5.04 25.12 -0.25
C VAL A 99 4.08 26.11 -0.88
N GLU A 100 3.26 25.70 -1.85
CA GLU A 100 2.23 26.57 -2.44
C GLU A 100 1.18 27.01 -1.41
N GLU A 101 0.92 26.19 -0.39
CA GLU A 101 -0.04 26.50 0.67
C GLU A 101 0.59 27.18 1.88
N ASP A 102 1.78 26.74 2.26
CA ASP A 102 2.53 27.22 3.42
C ASP A 102 4.03 26.92 3.22
N PRO A 103 4.86 27.93 2.94
CA PRO A 103 6.30 27.76 2.80
C PRO A 103 6.97 27.15 4.05
N GLU A 104 6.37 27.33 5.22
CA GLU A 104 6.86 26.81 6.51
C GLU A 104 6.23 25.45 6.87
N ALA A 105 5.53 24.80 5.92
CA ALA A 105 4.95 23.47 6.13
C ALA A 105 6.04 22.45 6.49
N LEU A 106 5.82 21.70 7.56
CA LEU A 106 6.65 20.57 7.94
C LEU A 106 6.06 19.29 7.35
N LEU A 107 6.85 18.47 6.68
CA LEU A 107 6.42 17.22 6.06
C LEU A 107 6.83 16.05 6.96
N LEU A 108 5.84 15.36 7.53
CA LEU A 108 6.07 14.08 8.22
C LEU A 108 5.93 12.95 7.19
N VAL A 109 7.06 12.50 6.65
CA VAL A 109 7.11 11.45 5.63
C VAL A 109 7.08 10.09 6.30
N LEU A 110 6.07 9.29 5.96
CA LEU A 110 5.82 7.97 6.53
C LEU A 110 5.63 6.94 5.42
N ALA A 111 6.20 5.75 5.59
CA ALA A 111 5.84 4.61 4.77
C ALA A 111 4.46 4.08 5.21
N ALA A 112 3.61 3.74 4.24
CA ALA A 112 2.27 3.19 4.50
C ALA A 112 2.28 1.75 5.04
N ASP A 113 3.45 1.15 5.19
CA ASP A 113 3.62 -0.30 5.27
C ASP A 113 4.54 -0.73 6.42
N HIS A 114 4.69 0.13 7.44
CA HIS A 114 5.44 -0.13 8.66
C HIS A 114 4.51 -0.34 9.87
N LEU A 115 4.88 -1.30 10.72
CA LEU A 115 4.28 -1.48 12.04
C LEU A 115 4.95 -0.55 13.05
N ILE A 116 4.15 0.10 13.88
CA ILE A 116 4.59 0.83 15.08
C ILE A 116 3.63 0.42 16.20
N ARG A 117 4.15 -0.25 17.22
CA ARG A 117 3.33 -0.77 18.32
C ARG A 117 3.04 0.28 19.38
N ASP A 118 4.07 1.04 19.76
CA ASP A 118 3.94 2.07 20.77
C ASP A 118 3.72 3.43 20.10
N VAL A 119 2.44 3.75 19.92
CA VAL A 119 2.01 5.00 19.27
C VAL A 119 2.39 6.22 20.11
N ALA A 120 2.42 6.11 21.44
CA ALA A 120 2.78 7.22 22.32
C ALA A 120 4.26 7.57 22.19
N GLN A 121 5.14 6.56 22.20
CA GLN A 121 6.58 6.77 21.96
C GLN A 121 6.84 7.33 20.56
N PHE A 122 6.08 6.89 19.55
CA PHE A 122 6.17 7.48 18.21
C PHE A 122 5.83 8.97 18.21
N HIS A 123 4.78 9.40 18.92
CA HIS A 123 4.43 10.82 19.02
C HIS A 123 5.49 11.64 19.75
N GLU A 124 6.07 11.11 20.82
CA GLU A 124 7.19 11.76 21.50
C GLU A 124 8.38 11.98 20.55
N SER A 125 8.74 10.96 19.77
CA SER A 125 9.77 11.10 18.73
C SER A 125 9.39 12.14 17.67
N VAL A 126 8.12 12.21 17.25
CA VAL A 126 7.64 13.22 16.28
C VAL A 126 7.76 14.63 16.87
N ASP A 127 7.46 14.83 18.14
CA ASP A 127 7.60 16.12 18.82
C ASP A 127 9.07 16.56 18.93
N HIS A 128 9.97 15.64 19.28
CA HIS A 128 11.41 15.91 19.26
C HIS A 128 11.92 16.24 17.86
N ALA A 129 11.46 15.49 16.85
CA ALA A 129 11.79 15.75 15.46
C ALA A 129 11.27 17.13 15.01
N ARG A 130 10.07 17.52 15.43
CA ARG A 130 9.45 18.81 15.08
C ARG A 130 10.33 19.97 15.55
N VAL A 131 10.81 19.92 16.79
CA VAL A 131 11.73 20.94 17.33
C VAL A 131 12.96 21.09 16.44
N LEU A 132 13.58 19.99 16.00
CA LEU A 132 14.75 20.04 15.13
C LEU A 132 14.42 20.52 13.70
N ALA A 133 13.29 20.08 13.15
CA ALA A 133 12.85 20.46 11.81
C ALA A 133 12.51 21.96 11.70
N GLU A 134 11.91 22.54 12.73
CA GLU A 134 11.66 23.99 12.85
C GLU A 134 12.97 24.81 12.86
N HIS A 135 14.10 24.20 13.25
CA HIS A 135 15.44 24.78 13.16
C HIS A 135 16.19 24.39 11.87
N GLY A 136 15.46 24.02 10.82
CA GLY A 136 16.00 23.75 9.49
C GLY A 136 16.78 22.44 9.35
N GLN A 137 16.60 21.49 10.29
CA GLN A 137 17.20 20.16 10.17
C GLN A 137 16.37 19.24 9.27
N LEU A 138 17.06 18.35 8.55
CA LEU A 138 16.45 17.21 7.87
C LEU A 138 16.48 16.03 8.83
N VAL A 139 15.35 15.77 9.49
CA VAL A 139 15.28 14.78 10.56
C VAL A 139 14.90 13.42 10.01
N THR A 140 15.62 12.38 10.41
CA THR A 140 15.25 10.97 10.21
C THR A 140 15.00 10.31 11.56
N PHE A 141 14.17 9.26 11.57
CA PHE A 141 13.89 8.49 12.78
C PHE A 141 14.76 7.24 12.81
N GLY A 142 15.62 7.13 13.82
CA GLY A 142 16.53 6.02 14.00
C GLY A 142 15.96 4.98 14.96
N VAL A 143 15.61 3.79 14.48
CA VAL A 143 15.08 2.72 15.33
C VAL A 143 16.19 2.15 16.19
N VAL A 144 15.92 1.97 17.48
CA VAL A 144 16.87 1.36 18.42
C VAL A 144 17.07 -0.12 18.04
N PRO A 145 18.28 -0.54 17.62
CA PRO A 145 18.50 -1.91 17.18
C PRO A 145 18.37 -2.89 18.34
N THR A 146 17.61 -3.97 18.14
CA THR A 146 17.48 -5.07 19.12
C THR A 146 18.38 -6.25 18.80
N HIS A 147 18.89 -6.32 17.56
CA HIS A 147 19.79 -7.36 17.08
C HIS A 147 20.63 -6.85 15.90
N ALA A 148 21.55 -7.68 15.41
CA ALA A 148 22.37 -7.39 14.24
C ALA A 148 21.62 -7.76 12.96
N GLU A 149 20.84 -6.82 12.42
CA GLU A 149 20.14 -6.98 11.14
C GLU A 149 21.08 -6.61 9.97
N THR A 150 21.01 -7.38 8.89
CA THR A 150 21.80 -7.18 7.66
C THR A 150 20.96 -6.62 6.50
N GLY A 151 19.64 -6.67 6.63
CA GLY A 151 18.68 -6.19 5.63
C GLY A 151 18.36 -4.70 5.71
N TYR A 152 18.75 -4.01 6.79
CA TYR A 152 18.46 -2.60 7.03
C TYR A 152 19.66 -1.68 6.76
N GLY A 153 19.37 -0.44 6.42
CA GLY A 153 20.33 0.66 6.52
C GLY A 153 20.55 1.04 7.98
N TYR A 154 21.74 1.55 8.30
CA TYR A 154 22.16 1.99 9.62
C TYR A 154 22.54 3.47 9.59
N ILE A 155 22.25 4.16 10.68
CA ILE A 155 22.57 5.57 10.92
C ILE A 155 23.53 5.64 12.10
N GLN A 156 24.76 6.10 11.88
CA GLN A 156 25.67 6.40 12.98
C GLN A 156 25.34 7.78 13.55
N ARG A 157 25.04 7.85 14.85
CA ARG A 157 24.85 9.13 15.52
C ARG A 157 26.19 9.84 15.74
N GLY A 158 26.14 11.16 15.68
CA GLY A 158 27.23 12.08 15.99
C GLY A 158 26.97 12.80 17.31
N GLU A 159 27.32 14.09 17.34
CA GLU A 159 27.15 14.94 18.51
C GLU A 159 25.66 15.12 18.87
N SER A 160 25.38 15.16 20.17
CA SER A 160 24.03 15.44 20.69
C SER A 160 23.61 16.86 20.32
N LYS A 161 22.34 17.02 19.94
CA LYS A 161 21.66 18.29 19.73
C LYS A 161 20.70 18.57 20.88
N GLY A 162 21.22 18.55 22.11
CA GLY A 162 20.42 18.58 23.33
C GLY A 162 19.74 17.25 23.59
N ASP A 163 18.56 17.30 24.23
CA ASP A 163 17.84 16.09 24.65
C ASP A 163 16.91 15.51 23.57
N VAL A 164 16.81 16.18 22.41
CA VAL A 164 15.84 15.84 21.36
C VAL A 164 16.41 14.92 20.26
N GLY A 165 17.73 14.85 20.09
CA GLY A 165 18.34 14.01 19.04
C GLY A 165 19.83 14.24 18.84
N PHE A 166 20.36 13.71 17.73
CA PHE A 166 21.79 13.75 17.40
C PHE A 166 22.01 14.22 15.98
N ARG A 167 23.18 14.79 15.68
CA ARG A 167 23.64 14.96 14.29
C ARG A 167 23.85 13.59 13.66
N VAL A 168 23.52 13.43 12.37
CA VAL A 168 23.93 12.21 11.65
C VAL A 168 25.41 12.31 11.29
N LYS A 169 26.20 11.30 11.69
CA LYS A 169 27.62 11.22 11.34
C LYS A 169 27.81 10.58 9.97
N ARG A 170 27.07 9.51 9.69
CA ARG A 170 27.04 8.82 8.38
C ARG A 170 25.87 7.85 8.31
N PHE A 171 25.45 7.55 7.08
CA PHE A 171 24.61 6.40 6.76
C PHE A 171 25.48 5.23 6.29
N VAL A 172 25.01 4.01 6.51
CA VAL A 172 25.63 2.78 6.04
C VAL A 172 24.55 1.83 5.56
N GLU A 173 24.60 1.40 4.31
CA GLU A 173 23.60 0.50 3.76
C GLU A 173 23.99 -0.98 3.95
N LYS A 174 23.08 -1.78 4.51
CA LYS A 174 23.09 -3.26 4.54
C LYS A 174 24.47 -3.88 4.84
N PRO A 175 25.00 -3.68 6.05
CA PRO A 175 26.28 -4.26 6.46
C PRO A 175 26.24 -5.79 6.48
N ASP A 176 27.41 -6.41 6.39
CA ASP A 176 27.55 -7.84 6.71
C ASP A 176 27.29 -8.10 8.21
N ARG A 177 27.08 -9.38 8.56
CA ARG A 177 26.73 -9.79 9.93
C ARG A 177 27.76 -9.34 10.98
N ILE A 178 29.05 -9.47 10.70
CA ILE A 178 30.13 -9.13 11.64
C ILE A 178 30.14 -7.61 11.88
N THR A 179 29.99 -6.85 10.80
CA THR A 179 29.89 -5.39 10.86
C THR A 179 28.65 -4.94 11.65
N ALA A 180 27.49 -5.55 11.42
CA ALA A 180 26.25 -5.26 12.14
C ALA A 180 26.34 -5.59 13.64
N GLU A 181 26.98 -6.69 14.01
CA GLU A 181 27.27 -7.03 15.41
C GLU A 181 28.17 -5.98 16.07
N GLY A 182 29.18 -5.50 15.34
CA GLY A 182 30.01 -4.38 15.77
C GLY A 182 29.19 -3.11 16.02
N TYR A 183 28.26 -2.76 15.13
CA TYR A 183 27.39 -1.59 15.27
C TYR A 183 26.48 -1.69 16.50
N LEU A 184 25.88 -2.86 16.72
CA LEU A 184 25.06 -3.12 17.90
C LEU A 184 25.87 -2.97 19.20
N ALA A 185 27.11 -3.48 19.22
CA ALA A 185 27.97 -3.43 20.40
C ALA A 185 28.39 -2.01 20.80
N THR A 186 28.48 -1.06 19.87
CA THR A 186 28.82 0.33 20.24
C THR A 186 27.64 1.10 20.83
N GLY A 187 26.40 0.74 20.49
CA GLY A 187 25.20 1.50 20.88
C GLY A 187 25.09 2.89 20.22
N ASP A 188 25.92 3.17 19.21
CA ASP A 188 25.95 4.46 18.50
C ASP A 188 25.26 4.42 17.14
N TYR A 189 24.65 3.30 16.80
CA TYR A 189 23.95 3.12 15.55
C TYR A 189 22.46 2.87 15.77
N TYR A 190 21.67 3.41 14.87
CA TYR A 190 20.24 3.16 14.75
C TYR A 190 19.94 2.50 13.40
N TRP A 191 18.84 1.76 13.28
CA TRP A 191 18.34 1.39 11.96
C TRP A 191 17.65 2.57 11.30
N ASN A 192 17.83 2.72 9.99
CA ASN A 192 17.09 3.69 9.20
C ASN A 192 15.64 3.22 9.04
N SER A 193 14.71 3.96 9.64
CA SER A 193 13.27 3.65 9.54
C SER A 193 12.64 4.02 8.20
N GLY A 194 13.33 4.82 7.36
CA GLY A 194 12.74 5.41 6.15
C GLY A 194 11.67 6.48 6.42
N MET A 195 11.50 6.92 7.67
CA MET A 195 10.64 8.04 8.05
C MET A 195 11.46 9.31 8.20
N PHE A 196 10.84 10.44 7.85
CA PHE A 196 11.50 11.75 7.89
C PHE A 196 10.58 12.86 8.38
N LEU A 197 11.16 13.92 8.93
CA LEU A 197 10.47 15.17 9.23
C LEU A 197 11.36 16.37 8.88
N PHE A 198 10.86 17.26 8.03
CA PHE A 198 11.57 18.49 7.64
C PHE A 198 10.63 19.55 7.06
N SER A 199 11.09 20.80 7.03
CA SER A 199 10.43 21.84 6.23
C SER A 199 10.42 21.47 4.75
N ALA A 200 9.26 21.64 4.10
CA ALA A 200 9.09 21.42 2.67
C ALA A 200 10.04 22.29 1.86
N GLN A 201 10.16 23.57 2.21
CA GLN A 201 11.09 24.50 1.56
C GLN A 201 12.54 24.03 1.75
N ARG A 202 12.93 23.69 2.99
CA ARG A 202 14.32 23.28 3.27
C ARG A 202 14.71 22.02 2.51
N TYR A 203 13.79 21.06 2.39
CA TYR A 203 14.00 19.86 1.59
C TYR A 203 14.21 20.17 0.11
N LEU A 204 13.39 21.05 -0.47
CA LEU A 204 13.52 21.46 -1.86
C LEU A 204 14.83 22.20 -2.13
N GLU A 205 15.30 23.05 -1.21
CA GLU A 205 16.61 23.73 -1.31
C GLU A 205 17.77 22.72 -1.40
N GLU A 206 17.80 21.73 -0.50
CA GLU A 206 18.84 20.69 -0.51
C GLU A 206 18.72 19.79 -1.76
N LEU A 207 17.51 19.40 -2.14
CA LEU A 207 17.29 18.58 -3.33
C LEU A 207 17.65 19.33 -4.61
N GLU A 208 17.34 20.62 -4.72
CA GLU A 208 17.72 21.44 -5.88
C GLU A 208 19.24 21.63 -5.96
N HIS A 209 19.93 21.69 -4.83
CA HIS A 209 21.39 21.71 -4.79
C HIS A 209 22.02 20.40 -5.29
N PHE A 210 21.46 19.25 -4.90
CA PHE A 210 22.05 17.93 -5.17
C PHE A 210 21.54 17.25 -6.44
N GLN A 211 20.28 17.50 -6.82
CA GLN A 211 19.52 16.86 -7.90
C GLN A 211 18.56 17.88 -8.59
N PRO A 212 19.06 18.98 -9.17
CA PRO A 212 18.20 20.05 -9.74
C PRO A 212 17.25 19.56 -10.84
N ALA A 213 17.68 18.56 -11.64
CA ALA A 213 16.85 17.96 -12.67
C ALA A 213 15.60 17.28 -12.11
N MET A 214 15.66 16.72 -10.89
CA MET A 214 14.54 16.08 -10.21
C MET A 214 13.48 17.11 -9.82
N VAL A 215 13.91 18.23 -9.21
CA VAL A 215 13.01 19.33 -8.83
C VAL A 215 12.34 19.94 -10.07
N ALA A 216 13.11 20.17 -11.14
CA ALA A 216 12.59 20.70 -12.39
C ALA A 216 11.52 19.78 -13.02
N ALA A 217 11.79 18.46 -13.07
CA ALA A 217 10.84 17.48 -13.61
C ALA A 217 9.57 17.38 -12.75
N CYS A 218 9.69 17.34 -11.42
CA CYS A 218 8.53 17.31 -10.51
C CYS A 218 7.69 18.59 -10.63
N ARG A 219 8.33 19.76 -10.76
CA ARG A 219 7.62 21.03 -10.98
C ARG A 219 6.88 21.06 -12.31
N ALA A 220 7.51 20.57 -13.39
CA ALA A 220 6.86 20.47 -14.70
C ALA A 220 5.67 19.49 -14.66
N ALA A 221 5.83 18.35 -13.98
CA ALA A 221 4.79 17.35 -13.82
C ALA A 221 3.56 17.87 -13.06
N LEU A 222 3.78 18.66 -12.00
CA LEU A 222 2.71 19.32 -11.24
C LEU A 222 2.05 20.45 -12.03
N ALA A 223 2.81 21.24 -12.78
CA ALA A 223 2.25 22.33 -13.59
C ALA A 223 1.31 21.84 -14.70
N GLY A 224 1.57 20.64 -15.24
CA GLY A 224 0.69 19.95 -16.19
C GLY A 224 -0.33 19.01 -15.55
N ALA A 225 -0.43 18.98 -14.21
CA ALA A 225 -1.32 18.06 -13.53
C ALA A 225 -2.79 18.39 -13.77
N SER A 226 -3.62 17.35 -13.68
CA SER A 226 -5.08 17.46 -13.73
C SER A 226 -5.70 16.91 -12.44
N GLN A 227 -6.85 17.46 -12.06
CA GLN A 227 -7.64 16.95 -10.95
C GLN A 227 -8.82 16.14 -11.46
N ASP A 228 -9.02 14.96 -10.87
CA ASP A 228 -10.10 14.03 -11.16
C ASP A 228 -10.58 13.39 -9.85
N LEU A 229 -11.80 13.73 -9.41
CA LEU A 229 -12.35 13.32 -8.12
C LEU A 229 -11.40 13.70 -6.95
N ASP A 230 -10.91 12.70 -6.22
CA ASP A 230 -9.99 12.85 -5.08
C ASP A 230 -8.52 12.81 -5.50
N PHE A 231 -8.25 12.72 -6.82
CA PHE A 231 -6.93 12.44 -7.38
C PHE A 231 -6.30 13.65 -8.07
N THR A 232 -5.02 13.87 -7.80
CA THR A 232 -4.14 14.72 -8.61
C THR A 232 -3.29 13.84 -9.51
N ARG A 233 -3.53 13.90 -10.81
CA ARG A 233 -2.83 13.14 -11.84
C ARG A 233 -1.73 14.01 -12.45
N LEU A 234 -0.48 13.60 -12.26
CA LEU A 234 0.67 14.30 -12.82
C LEU A 234 0.70 14.23 -14.34
N ASP A 235 1.33 15.21 -14.98
CA ASP A 235 1.71 15.06 -16.38
C ASP A 235 2.71 13.89 -16.53
N ALA A 236 2.27 12.86 -17.27
CA ALA A 236 2.98 11.60 -17.32
C ALA A 236 4.33 11.70 -18.04
N GLU A 237 4.42 12.50 -19.10
CA GLU A 237 5.65 12.61 -19.89
C GLU A 237 6.70 13.46 -19.15
N ALA A 238 6.28 14.54 -18.50
CA ALA A 238 7.14 15.34 -17.64
C ALA A 238 7.67 14.53 -16.46
N PHE A 239 6.83 13.72 -15.80
CA PHE A 239 7.26 12.91 -14.66
C PHE A 239 8.19 11.76 -15.07
N LYS A 240 7.97 11.12 -16.23
CA LYS A 240 8.87 10.06 -16.75
C LYS A 240 10.28 10.55 -17.04
N ALA A 241 10.45 11.86 -17.29
CA ALA A 241 11.77 12.47 -17.43
C ALA A 241 12.50 12.67 -16.08
N CYS A 242 11.80 12.49 -14.95
CA CYS A 242 12.39 12.62 -13.63
C CYS A 242 13.40 11.48 -13.36
N PRO A 243 14.62 11.79 -12.88
CA PRO A 243 15.53 10.80 -12.36
C PRO A 243 14.87 9.99 -11.23
N ALA A 244 15.20 8.69 -11.14
CA ALA A 244 14.73 7.82 -10.07
C ALA A 244 15.84 7.65 -9.02
N ASP A 245 15.56 8.04 -7.77
CA ASP A 245 16.50 7.89 -6.66
C ASP A 245 15.76 7.90 -5.31
N SER A 246 16.34 7.30 -4.27
CA SER A 246 15.78 7.40 -2.92
C SER A 246 16.19 8.71 -2.26
N VAL A 247 15.39 9.18 -1.30
CA VAL A 247 15.73 10.37 -0.50
C VAL A 247 17.01 10.19 0.31
N ASP A 248 17.29 8.95 0.72
CA ASP A 248 18.51 8.58 1.42
C ASP A 248 19.74 8.97 0.61
N TYR A 249 19.82 8.53 -0.66
CA TYR A 249 20.96 8.82 -1.54
C TYR A 249 20.92 10.22 -2.14
N ALA A 250 19.74 10.68 -2.56
CA ALA A 250 19.59 11.96 -3.25
C ALA A 250 19.93 13.14 -2.33
N VAL A 251 19.62 13.03 -1.03
CA VAL A 251 19.71 14.13 -0.07
C VAL A 251 20.41 13.72 1.23
N MET A 252 19.91 12.71 1.94
CA MET A 252 20.29 12.49 3.35
C MET A 252 21.77 12.12 3.53
N GLU A 253 22.35 11.35 2.61
CA GLU A 253 23.78 11.01 2.62
C GLU A 253 24.70 12.19 2.29
N ARG A 254 24.16 13.24 1.67
CA ARG A 254 24.93 14.35 1.10
C ARG A 254 24.79 15.64 1.91
N THR A 255 23.68 15.82 2.60
CA THR A 255 23.39 17.03 3.39
C THR A 255 24.23 17.12 4.66
N GLU A 256 24.63 18.34 5.02
CA GLU A 256 25.26 18.62 6.32
C GLU A 256 24.23 18.86 7.45
N HIS A 257 22.94 18.93 7.10
CA HIS A 257 21.84 19.30 7.99
C HIS A 257 21.02 18.09 8.48
N ALA A 258 21.53 16.88 8.29
CA ALA A 258 20.87 15.66 8.75
C ALA A 258 20.95 15.51 10.28
N SER A 259 19.80 15.24 10.91
CA SER A 259 19.69 14.88 12.32
C SER A 259 18.90 13.59 12.49
N VAL A 260 19.18 12.83 13.54
CA VAL A 260 18.48 11.59 13.88
C VAL A 260 17.83 11.71 15.25
N VAL A 261 16.55 11.34 15.33
CA VAL A 261 15.81 11.18 16.57
C VAL A 261 15.66 9.68 16.87
N PRO A 262 16.04 9.20 18.05
CA PRO A 262 15.81 7.81 18.43
C PRO A 262 14.31 7.47 18.44
N LEU A 263 13.98 6.29 17.91
CA LEU A 263 12.63 5.74 17.89
C LEU A 263 12.64 4.36 18.57
N ASP A 264 12.11 4.33 19.78
CA ASP A 264 11.88 3.08 20.53
C ASP A 264 10.37 2.85 20.66
N ALA A 265 9.75 2.47 19.54
CA ALA A 265 8.29 2.38 19.40
C ALA A 265 7.80 1.00 18.92
N GLY A 266 8.62 -0.03 19.08
CA GLY A 266 8.33 -1.38 18.57
C GLY A 266 8.14 -1.41 17.06
N TRP A 267 9.00 -0.71 16.33
CA TRP A 267 8.94 -0.58 14.87
C TRP A 267 9.31 -1.90 14.15
N SER A 268 8.64 -2.17 13.04
CA SER A 268 9.04 -3.23 12.08
C SER A 268 8.62 -2.87 10.65
N ASP A 269 9.46 -3.17 9.68
CA ASP A 269 9.14 -3.01 8.25
C ASP A 269 8.27 -4.14 7.68
N ILE A 270 8.02 -5.22 8.45
CA ILE A 270 7.36 -6.46 8.00
C ILE A 270 7.83 -6.86 6.58
N GLY A 271 9.15 -6.95 6.40
CA GLY A 271 9.74 -7.25 5.10
C GLY A 271 9.59 -8.71 4.65
N SER A 272 9.15 -9.62 5.53
CA SER A 272 9.03 -11.05 5.25
C SER A 272 8.03 -11.74 6.18
N TRP A 273 7.65 -12.98 5.85
CA TRP A 273 6.82 -13.81 6.72
C TRP A 273 7.46 -14.09 8.08
N SER A 274 8.79 -14.20 8.17
CA SER A 274 9.48 -14.37 9.46
C SER A 274 9.37 -13.11 10.32
N ALA A 275 9.51 -11.93 9.71
CA ALA A 275 9.30 -10.66 10.40
C ALA A 275 7.84 -10.54 10.90
N LEU A 276 6.87 -11.02 10.11
CA LEU A 276 5.48 -11.08 10.55
C LEU A 276 5.32 -11.99 11.78
N TRP A 277 5.87 -13.20 11.76
CA TRP A 277 5.82 -14.13 12.91
C TRP A 277 6.44 -13.54 14.18
N GLU A 278 7.55 -12.81 14.07
CA GLU A 278 8.21 -12.13 15.20
C GLU A 278 7.32 -11.07 15.85
N VAL A 279 6.48 -10.40 15.04
CA VAL A 279 5.53 -9.38 15.51
C VAL A 279 4.12 -9.92 15.74
N SER A 280 3.87 -11.21 15.55
CA SER A 280 2.57 -11.81 15.88
C SER A 280 2.48 -12.19 17.36
N GLU A 281 1.26 -12.18 17.89
CA GLU A 281 0.97 -12.89 19.13
C GLU A 281 1.11 -14.40 18.90
N ARG A 282 1.69 -15.09 19.88
CA ARG A 282 2.02 -16.51 19.78
C ARG A 282 1.44 -17.28 20.96
N ASP A 283 0.99 -18.49 20.69
CA ASP A 283 0.57 -19.43 21.73
C ASP A 283 1.77 -20.01 22.51
N ALA A 284 1.48 -20.88 23.48
CA ALA A 284 2.51 -21.55 24.29
C ALA A 284 3.44 -22.49 23.49
N GLN A 285 3.04 -22.89 22.29
CA GLN A 285 3.82 -23.74 21.37
C GLN A 285 4.58 -22.91 20.32
N GLY A 286 4.51 -21.57 20.41
CA GLY A 286 5.19 -20.64 19.49
C GLY A 286 4.45 -20.42 18.18
N ASN A 287 3.20 -20.86 18.06
CA ASN A 287 2.40 -20.69 16.84
C ASN A 287 1.71 -19.33 16.81
N ALA A 288 1.82 -18.65 15.67
CA ALA A 288 1.02 -17.49 15.31
C ALA A 288 -0.01 -17.92 14.26
N CYS A 289 -1.29 -17.71 14.54
CA CYS A 289 -2.38 -18.14 13.66
C CYS A 289 -3.39 -17.02 13.40
N GLN A 290 -3.84 -16.93 12.16
CA GLN A 290 -4.89 -16.03 11.70
C GLN A 290 -5.87 -16.81 10.83
N GLY A 291 -7.17 -16.62 11.05
CA GLY A 291 -8.24 -17.31 10.33
C GLY A 291 -8.63 -18.67 10.91
N ASP A 292 -9.21 -19.54 10.09
CA ASP A 292 -9.70 -20.86 10.50
C ASP A 292 -8.56 -21.88 10.48
N VAL A 293 -8.00 -22.17 11.67
CA VAL A 293 -6.79 -22.99 11.83
C VAL A 293 -6.99 -24.06 12.91
N MET A 294 -6.59 -25.29 12.60
CA MET A 294 -6.54 -26.41 13.55
C MET A 294 -5.13 -26.97 13.67
N LEU A 295 -4.57 -26.93 14.88
CA LEU A 295 -3.22 -27.43 15.15
C LEU A 295 -3.27 -28.70 15.98
N HIS A 296 -2.49 -29.71 15.58
CA HIS A 296 -2.23 -30.90 16.39
C HIS A 296 -0.72 -31.16 16.44
N ASP A 297 -0.15 -31.18 17.63
CA ASP A 297 1.29 -31.44 17.85
C ASP A 297 2.19 -30.62 16.90
N SER A 298 1.95 -29.31 16.84
CA SER A 298 2.57 -28.41 15.86
C SER A 298 3.19 -27.21 16.56
N HIS A 299 4.43 -26.86 16.19
CA HIS A 299 5.23 -25.91 16.97
C HIS A 299 5.87 -24.83 16.09
N ASN A 300 5.99 -23.63 16.65
CA ASN A 300 6.68 -22.51 16.02
C ASN A 300 6.14 -22.18 14.61
N LEU A 301 4.83 -22.31 14.36
CA LEU A 301 4.25 -22.04 13.04
C LEU A 301 3.85 -20.57 12.85
N LEU A 302 3.81 -20.14 11.58
CA LEU A 302 2.98 -19.01 11.14
C LEU A 302 1.91 -19.57 10.20
N VAL A 303 0.64 -19.50 10.58
CA VAL A 303 -0.47 -19.99 9.75
C VAL A 303 -1.45 -18.86 9.47
N HIS A 304 -1.65 -18.55 8.20
CA HIS A 304 -2.63 -17.57 7.74
C HIS A 304 -3.65 -18.27 6.84
N SER A 305 -4.90 -18.32 7.28
CA SER A 305 -6.06 -18.85 6.54
C SER A 305 -6.97 -17.68 6.17
N ASP A 306 -7.09 -17.37 4.88
CA ASP A 306 -7.97 -16.31 4.39
C ASP A 306 -9.36 -16.85 4.00
N HIS A 307 -9.44 -18.09 3.51
CA HIS A 307 -10.68 -18.63 2.94
C HIS A 307 -11.05 -20.04 3.42
N ARG A 308 -10.10 -20.94 3.66
CA ARG A 308 -10.38 -22.34 4.02
C ARG A 308 -9.67 -22.76 5.30
N LEU A 309 -10.27 -23.70 6.01
CA LEU A 309 -9.64 -24.37 7.16
C LEU A 309 -8.24 -24.89 6.79
N VAL A 310 -7.24 -24.48 7.56
CA VAL A 310 -5.88 -25.04 7.50
C VAL A 310 -5.64 -25.91 8.73
N ALA A 311 -5.36 -27.20 8.51
CA ALA A 311 -5.05 -28.14 9.59
C ALA A 311 -3.60 -28.62 9.51
N THR A 312 -2.90 -28.64 10.64
CA THR A 312 -1.51 -29.14 10.75
C THR A 312 -1.39 -30.25 11.78
N VAL A 313 -0.53 -31.23 11.50
CA VAL A 313 -0.30 -32.40 12.35
C VAL A 313 1.20 -32.71 12.38
N GLY A 314 1.85 -32.59 13.54
CA GLY A 314 3.25 -33.02 13.71
C GLY A 314 4.29 -32.20 12.93
N VAL A 315 4.02 -30.93 12.66
CA VAL A 315 4.93 -30.07 11.86
C VAL A 315 5.49 -28.92 12.68
N GLU A 316 6.69 -28.48 12.32
CA GLU A 316 7.40 -27.42 13.01
C GLU A 316 8.10 -26.47 12.05
N ASP A 317 8.27 -25.22 12.51
CA ASP A 317 9.02 -24.18 11.82
C ASP A 317 8.56 -23.83 10.38
N LEU A 318 7.26 -23.99 10.11
CA LEU A 318 6.64 -23.65 8.83
C LEU A 318 5.89 -22.32 8.86
N VAL A 319 5.89 -21.68 7.69
CA VAL A 319 4.96 -20.64 7.28
C VAL A 319 3.99 -21.28 6.30
N ILE A 320 2.69 -21.22 6.62
CA ILE A 320 1.60 -21.73 5.81
C ILE A 320 0.63 -20.57 5.56
N VAL A 321 0.47 -20.19 4.30
CA VAL A 321 -0.40 -19.07 3.91
C VAL A 321 -1.35 -19.55 2.84
N GLU A 322 -2.63 -19.59 3.18
CA GLU A 322 -3.74 -19.96 2.32
C GLU A 322 -4.52 -18.70 1.92
N THR A 323 -4.79 -18.60 0.62
CA THR A 323 -5.63 -17.59 -0.02
C THR A 323 -6.60 -18.28 -0.98
N LYS A 324 -7.62 -17.55 -1.44
CA LYS A 324 -8.68 -18.08 -2.31
C LYS A 324 -8.16 -18.85 -3.54
N ASP A 325 -6.99 -18.48 -4.06
CA ASP A 325 -6.40 -18.99 -5.30
C ASP A 325 -5.03 -19.67 -5.14
N ALA A 326 -4.33 -19.48 -4.02
CA ALA A 326 -2.99 -20.04 -3.82
C ALA A 326 -2.68 -20.42 -2.36
N VAL A 327 -1.83 -21.44 -2.21
CA VAL A 327 -1.27 -21.87 -0.91
C VAL A 327 0.26 -21.84 -0.99
N LEU A 328 0.88 -21.20 -0.02
CA LEU A 328 2.32 -21.27 0.21
C LEU A 328 2.61 -22.07 1.47
N VAL A 329 3.55 -23.00 1.35
CA VAL A 329 4.17 -23.69 2.49
C VAL A 329 5.67 -23.54 2.35
N ALA A 330 6.31 -22.94 3.35
CA ALA A 330 7.75 -22.74 3.37
C ALA A 330 8.29 -22.94 4.79
N ARG A 331 9.55 -23.35 4.93
CA ARG A 331 10.24 -23.21 6.21
C ARG A 331 10.52 -21.75 6.51
N LYS A 332 10.41 -21.33 7.77
CA LYS A 332 10.66 -19.94 8.21
C LYS A 332 12.05 -19.43 7.83
N ASP A 333 13.08 -20.28 7.87
CA ASP A 333 14.45 -19.92 7.52
C ASP A 333 14.68 -19.72 6.00
N ARG A 334 13.70 -20.06 5.16
CA ARG A 334 13.77 -19.97 3.69
C ARG A 334 12.72 -19.06 3.06
N VAL A 335 11.96 -18.30 3.85
CA VAL A 335 10.88 -17.43 3.33
C VAL A 335 11.36 -16.37 2.34
N GLN A 336 12.64 -15.98 2.40
CA GLN A 336 13.23 -15.04 1.43
C GLN A 336 13.27 -15.61 0.00
N GLU A 337 13.13 -16.93 -0.17
CA GLU A 337 13.11 -17.60 -1.46
C GLU A 337 11.75 -17.52 -2.16
N VAL A 338 10.69 -17.04 -1.49
CA VAL A 338 9.37 -16.79 -2.11
C VAL A 338 9.47 -15.93 -3.37
N LYS A 339 10.42 -14.99 -3.41
CA LYS A 339 10.72 -14.18 -4.61
C LYS A 339 10.98 -15.02 -5.86
N GLN A 340 11.58 -16.21 -5.72
CA GLN A 340 11.87 -17.10 -6.84
C GLN A 340 10.58 -17.69 -7.43
N ILE A 341 9.60 -18.01 -6.57
CA ILE A 341 8.27 -18.46 -7.00
C ILE A 341 7.57 -17.32 -7.74
N VAL A 342 7.58 -16.11 -7.18
CA VAL A 342 6.98 -14.92 -7.81
C VAL A 342 7.60 -14.64 -9.18
N SER A 343 8.93 -14.68 -9.31
CA SER A 343 9.61 -14.51 -10.60
C SER A 343 9.22 -15.59 -11.62
N ARG A 344 9.02 -16.84 -11.16
CA ARG A 344 8.56 -17.92 -12.03
C ARG A 344 7.12 -17.73 -12.48
N LEU A 345 6.22 -17.36 -11.57
CA LEU A 345 4.82 -17.04 -11.90
C LEU A 345 4.75 -15.93 -12.96
N GLN A 346 5.56 -14.89 -12.80
CA GLN A 346 5.66 -13.80 -13.78
C GLN A 346 6.16 -14.30 -15.15
N ALA A 347 7.22 -15.13 -15.18
CA ALA A 347 7.75 -15.70 -16.42
C ALA A 347 6.74 -16.60 -17.14
N GLU A 348 5.93 -17.34 -16.36
CA GLU A 348 4.85 -18.20 -16.86
C GLU A 348 3.55 -17.42 -17.14
N LYS A 349 3.53 -16.09 -16.95
CA LYS A 349 2.36 -15.20 -17.13
C LYS A 349 1.13 -15.66 -16.35
N ARG A 350 1.36 -16.09 -15.12
CA ARG A 350 0.35 -16.60 -14.21
C ARG A 350 -0.27 -15.47 -13.39
N SER A 351 -1.59 -15.46 -13.29
CA SER A 351 -2.35 -14.36 -12.66
C SER A 351 -2.14 -14.28 -11.15
N GLU A 352 -1.71 -15.37 -10.49
CA GLU A 352 -1.48 -15.43 -9.05
C GLU A 352 -0.33 -14.55 -8.55
N GLN A 353 0.48 -13.97 -9.45
CA GLN A 353 1.45 -12.92 -9.06
C GLN A 353 0.83 -11.52 -9.13
N GLU A 354 -0.06 -11.29 -10.08
CA GLU A 354 -0.56 -9.97 -10.44
C GLU A 354 -1.79 -9.58 -9.63
N SER A 355 -2.80 -10.45 -9.60
CA SER A 355 -4.13 -10.13 -9.09
C SER A 355 -4.59 -11.14 -8.05
N HIS A 356 -5.36 -10.66 -7.07
CA HIS A 356 -6.15 -11.54 -6.23
C HIS A 356 -7.45 -11.87 -6.95
N ARG A 357 -8.08 -13.00 -6.62
CA ARG A 357 -9.39 -13.38 -7.16
C ARG A 357 -10.44 -12.28 -6.96
N GLU A 358 -10.31 -11.57 -5.83
CA GLU A 358 -11.14 -10.46 -5.40
C GLU A 358 -10.47 -9.10 -5.67
N VAL A 359 -11.19 -8.20 -6.35
CA VAL A 359 -10.66 -6.94 -6.86
C VAL A 359 -11.59 -5.76 -6.53
N TYR A 360 -11.01 -4.72 -5.94
CA TYR A 360 -11.73 -3.53 -5.48
C TYR A 360 -11.92 -2.49 -6.59
N ARG A 361 -13.07 -1.81 -6.55
CA ARG A 361 -13.48 -0.75 -7.48
C ARG A 361 -14.20 0.38 -6.74
N PRO A 362 -14.31 1.58 -7.33
CA PRO A 362 -15.03 2.69 -6.71
C PRO A 362 -16.46 2.36 -6.28
N TRP A 363 -17.14 1.58 -7.12
CA TRP A 363 -18.52 1.16 -6.89
C TRP A 363 -18.66 -0.03 -5.93
N GLY A 364 -17.58 -0.71 -5.54
CA GLY A 364 -17.64 -1.93 -4.74
C GLY A 364 -16.48 -2.90 -5.00
N VAL A 365 -16.78 -4.19 -5.17
CA VAL A 365 -15.78 -5.25 -5.35
C VAL A 365 -16.34 -6.33 -6.26
N TYR A 366 -15.48 -7.05 -6.98
CA TYR A 366 -15.85 -8.33 -7.61
C TYR A 366 -14.86 -9.43 -7.27
N ASP A 367 -15.36 -10.66 -7.16
CA ASP A 367 -14.60 -11.88 -6.90
C ASP A 367 -14.78 -12.86 -8.06
N SER A 368 -13.70 -13.26 -8.75
CA SER A 368 -13.73 -14.17 -9.89
C SER A 368 -13.81 -15.63 -9.43
N ILE A 369 -15.02 -16.11 -9.15
CA ILE A 369 -15.25 -17.43 -8.54
C ILE A 369 -14.74 -18.58 -9.40
N ASP A 370 -15.02 -18.55 -10.71
CA ASP A 370 -14.71 -19.66 -11.62
C ASP A 370 -14.46 -19.17 -13.05
N HIS A 371 -13.71 -19.94 -13.82
CA HIS A 371 -13.45 -19.66 -15.23
C HIS A 371 -13.20 -20.95 -16.01
N GLY A 372 -13.59 -20.93 -17.29
CA GLY A 372 -13.28 -21.99 -18.25
C GLY A 372 -13.08 -21.41 -19.64
N GLU A 373 -12.95 -22.30 -20.64
CA GLU A 373 -12.65 -21.90 -22.02
C GLU A 373 -13.68 -20.92 -22.61
N ARG A 374 -14.94 -21.00 -22.17
CA ARG A 374 -16.06 -20.23 -22.73
C ARG A 374 -16.91 -19.51 -21.71
N TYR A 375 -16.52 -19.53 -20.43
CA TYR A 375 -17.28 -18.87 -19.38
C TYR A 375 -16.37 -18.26 -18.30
N GLN A 376 -16.89 -17.24 -17.62
CA GLN A 376 -16.32 -16.68 -16.41
C GLN A 376 -17.45 -16.35 -15.44
N VAL A 377 -17.27 -16.69 -14.17
CA VAL A 377 -18.25 -16.41 -13.12
C VAL A 377 -17.64 -15.43 -12.13
N LYS A 378 -18.35 -14.32 -11.88
CA LYS A 378 -17.97 -13.31 -10.90
C LYS A 378 -19.07 -13.14 -9.86
N CYS A 379 -18.71 -13.00 -8.59
CA CYS A 379 -19.57 -12.39 -7.60
C CYS A 379 -19.26 -10.89 -7.57
N ILE A 380 -20.25 -10.03 -7.75
CA ILE A 380 -20.08 -8.59 -7.76
C ILE A 380 -20.88 -8.02 -6.59
N THR A 381 -20.23 -7.24 -5.73
CA THR A 381 -20.86 -6.49 -4.65
C THR A 381 -20.80 -4.99 -4.98
N VAL A 382 -21.96 -4.34 -5.07
CA VAL A 382 -22.09 -2.92 -5.39
C VAL A 382 -22.59 -2.16 -4.16
N LYS A 383 -21.87 -1.09 -3.78
CA LYS A 383 -22.21 -0.24 -2.64
C LYS A 383 -23.55 0.47 -2.83
N PRO A 384 -24.26 0.80 -1.74
CA PRO A 384 -25.45 1.64 -1.80
C PRO A 384 -25.22 2.92 -2.61
N GLY A 385 -26.12 3.21 -3.55
CA GLY A 385 -26.05 4.40 -4.42
C GLY A 385 -24.96 4.38 -5.49
N ALA A 386 -24.13 3.33 -5.54
CA ALA A 386 -23.06 3.24 -6.54
C ALA A 386 -23.56 2.63 -7.87
N LYS A 387 -22.82 2.91 -8.94
CA LYS A 387 -23.15 2.52 -10.30
C LYS A 387 -21.91 1.99 -11.02
N LEU A 388 -22.04 0.90 -11.77
CA LEU A 388 -20.99 0.47 -12.70
C LEU A 388 -21.00 1.36 -13.95
N SER A 389 -19.85 1.47 -14.60
CA SER A 389 -19.77 2.23 -15.86
C SER A 389 -20.74 1.66 -16.88
N VAL A 390 -21.33 2.55 -17.66
CA VAL A 390 -22.10 2.14 -18.83
C VAL A 390 -21.11 1.54 -19.82
N GLN A 391 -21.38 0.32 -20.24
CA GLN A 391 -20.42 -0.48 -20.97
C GLN A 391 -21.08 -1.34 -22.05
N LEU A 392 -20.25 -1.87 -22.94
CA LEU A 392 -20.61 -2.81 -23.99
C LEU A 392 -19.48 -3.82 -24.15
N HIS A 393 -19.83 -5.04 -24.56
CA HIS A 393 -18.89 -6.10 -24.91
C HIS A 393 -19.17 -6.61 -26.32
N HIS A 394 -18.12 -6.79 -27.13
CA HIS A 394 -18.27 -7.25 -28.51
C HIS A 394 -18.33 -8.78 -28.63
N HIS A 395 -17.77 -9.52 -27.66
CA HIS A 395 -17.52 -10.95 -27.82
C HIS A 395 -18.17 -11.85 -26.76
N ARG A 396 -18.86 -11.25 -25.77
CA ARG A 396 -19.54 -12.00 -24.71
C ARG A 396 -20.95 -11.50 -24.43
N ALA A 397 -21.79 -12.43 -24.00
CA ALA A 397 -23.05 -12.15 -23.35
C ALA A 397 -22.91 -12.37 -21.84
N GLU A 398 -23.81 -11.81 -21.07
CA GLU A 398 -23.78 -11.91 -19.61
C GLU A 398 -25.15 -12.31 -19.06
N HIS A 399 -25.15 -13.04 -17.96
CA HIS A 399 -26.34 -13.34 -17.19
C HIS A 399 -26.10 -12.94 -15.75
N TRP A 400 -26.93 -12.03 -15.24
CA TRP A 400 -26.82 -11.51 -13.89
C TRP A 400 -27.95 -12.05 -13.05
N VAL A 401 -27.62 -12.64 -11.90
CA VAL A 401 -28.57 -13.13 -10.89
C VAL A 401 -28.35 -12.33 -9.62
N VAL A 402 -29.39 -11.64 -9.14
CA VAL A 402 -29.29 -10.89 -7.88
C VAL A 402 -29.42 -11.84 -6.71
N VAL A 403 -28.38 -11.90 -5.87
CA VAL A 403 -28.34 -12.74 -4.67
C VAL A 403 -28.96 -12.01 -3.49
N SER A 404 -28.59 -10.74 -3.29
CA SER A 404 -29.18 -9.89 -2.25
C SER A 404 -29.29 -8.42 -2.70
N GLY A 405 -30.32 -7.72 -2.23
CA GLY A 405 -30.58 -6.32 -2.56
C GLY A 405 -31.43 -6.12 -3.82
N THR A 406 -31.29 -4.95 -4.44
CA THR A 406 -32.04 -4.60 -5.66
C THR A 406 -31.12 -3.90 -6.65
N ALA A 407 -31.07 -4.42 -7.86
CA ALA A 407 -30.34 -3.85 -8.98
C ALA A 407 -31.27 -3.00 -9.84
N LYS A 408 -30.80 -1.82 -10.27
CA LYS A 408 -31.38 -1.08 -11.39
C LYS A 408 -30.52 -1.33 -12.62
N VAL A 409 -31.07 -2.07 -13.58
CA VAL A 409 -30.37 -2.51 -14.78
C VAL A 409 -30.89 -1.75 -15.99
N THR A 410 -29.97 -1.15 -16.75
CA THR A 410 -30.25 -0.54 -18.05
C THR A 410 -29.66 -1.42 -19.16
N ILE A 411 -30.45 -1.73 -20.19
CA ILE A 411 -30.02 -2.44 -21.41
C ILE A 411 -30.61 -1.70 -22.61
N GLY A 412 -29.76 -1.08 -23.42
CA GLY A 412 -30.19 -0.10 -24.43
C GLY A 412 -31.02 1.00 -23.79
N ASP A 413 -32.24 1.21 -24.29
CA ASP A 413 -33.18 2.22 -23.77
C ASP A 413 -34.05 1.69 -22.61
N ASN A 414 -33.97 0.41 -22.28
CA ASN A 414 -34.82 -0.22 -21.28
C ASN A 414 -34.14 -0.23 -19.92
N THR A 415 -34.77 0.42 -18.93
CA THR A 415 -34.32 0.38 -17.53
C THR A 415 -35.36 -0.33 -16.66
N ARG A 416 -34.95 -1.30 -15.86
CA ARG A 416 -35.82 -2.03 -14.92
C ARG A 416 -35.13 -2.34 -13.60
N LEU A 417 -35.92 -2.60 -12.57
CA LEU A 417 -35.43 -3.17 -11.32
C LEU A 417 -35.37 -4.69 -11.42
N VAL A 418 -34.35 -5.28 -10.81
CA VAL A 418 -34.15 -6.72 -10.66
C VAL A 418 -33.86 -6.97 -9.17
N SER A 419 -34.72 -7.75 -8.53
CA SER A 419 -34.71 -8.00 -7.08
C SER A 419 -34.07 -9.35 -6.77
N GLU A 420 -33.91 -9.66 -5.47
CA GLU A 420 -33.37 -10.94 -5.01
C GLU A 420 -34.00 -12.14 -5.72
N ASN A 421 -33.16 -13.09 -6.14
CA ASN A 421 -33.50 -14.29 -6.90
C ASN A 421 -34.09 -14.03 -8.30
N GLU A 422 -34.17 -12.79 -8.77
CA GLU A 422 -34.45 -12.47 -10.17
C GLU A 422 -33.15 -12.39 -10.98
N SER A 423 -33.30 -12.48 -12.31
CA SER A 423 -32.15 -12.42 -13.21
C SER A 423 -32.41 -11.62 -14.47
N THR A 424 -31.32 -11.22 -15.13
CA THR A 424 -31.37 -10.50 -16.40
C THR A 424 -30.27 -10.98 -17.34
N TYR A 425 -30.62 -11.13 -18.61
CA TYR A 425 -29.69 -11.48 -19.68
C TYR A 425 -29.25 -10.22 -20.42
N ILE A 426 -27.94 -10.10 -20.64
CA ILE A 426 -27.31 -9.01 -21.39
C ILE A 426 -26.83 -9.58 -22.73
N PRO A 427 -27.47 -9.22 -23.86
CA PRO A 427 -27.06 -9.67 -25.17
C PRO A 427 -25.70 -9.09 -25.60
N ILE A 428 -24.99 -9.81 -26.49
CA ILE A 428 -23.74 -9.34 -27.11
C ILE A 428 -23.98 -8.02 -27.83
N GLY A 429 -23.06 -7.06 -27.67
CA GLY A 429 -23.12 -5.76 -28.36
C GLY A 429 -24.21 -4.82 -27.85
N GLN A 430 -24.86 -5.12 -26.72
CA GLN A 430 -25.80 -4.19 -26.09
C GLN A 430 -25.09 -3.29 -25.09
N ILE A 431 -25.39 -1.99 -25.16
CA ILE A 431 -24.98 -1.02 -24.13
C ILE A 431 -25.79 -1.31 -22.87
N HIS A 432 -25.13 -1.47 -21.74
CA HIS A 432 -25.78 -1.80 -20.49
C HIS A 432 -25.09 -1.15 -19.28
N SER A 433 -25.81 -1.06 -18.16
CA SER A 433 -25.25 -0.60 -16.88
C SER A 433 -26.00 -1.16 -15.69
N LEU A 434 -25.31 -1.26 -14.56
CA LEU A 434 -25.84 -1.71 -13.28
C LEU A 434 -25.70 -0.61 -12.23
N GLU A 435 -26.77 -0.34 -11.48
CA GLU A 435 -26.79 0.60 -10.36
C GLU A 435 -27.42 -0.08 -9.13
N ASN A 436 -26.89 0.21 -7.95
CA ASN A 436 -27.54 -0.14 -6.68
C ASN A 436 -28.31 1.10 -6.16
N PRO A 437 -29.63 1.22 -6.44
CA PRO A 437 -30.44 2.32 -5.89
C PRO A 437 -30.78 2.14 -4.41
N GLY A 438 -30.40 1.01 -3.80
CA GLY A 438 -30.74 0.63 -2.45
C GLY A 438 -29.89 1.29 -1.37
N LYS A 439 -30.18 0.92 -0.12
CA LYS A 439 -29.46 1.36 1.08
C LYS A 439 -28.56 0.27 1.70
N ILE A 440 -28.60 -0.93 1.15
CA ILE A 440 -27.76 -2.07 1.53
C ILE A 440 -26.87 -2.46 0.34
N PRO A 441 -25.73 -3.16 0.57
CA PRO A 441 -24.95 -3.72 -0.52
C PRO A 441 -25.81 -4.59 -1.45
N LEU A 442 -25.60 -4.44 -2.75
CA LEU A 442 -26.21 -5.29 -3.78
C LEU A 442 -25.20 -6.37 -4.13
N GLU A 443 -25.59 -7.63 -4.02
CA GLU A 443 -24.78 -8.77 -4.43
C GLU A 443 -25.39 -9.45 -5.66
N LEU A 444 -24.58 -9.70 -6.68
CA LEU A 444 -24.98 -10.47 -7.86
C LEU A 444 -23.94 -11.51 -8.25
N ILE A 445 -24.41 -12.59 -8.87
CA ILE A 445 -23.58 -13.50 -9.64
C ILE A 445 -23.70 -13.11 -11.12
N GLU A 446 -22.57 -12.79 -11.72
CA GLU A 446 -22.42 -12.58 -13.15
C GLU A 446 -21.82 -13.82 -13.79
N VAL A 447 -22.52 -14.39 -14.77
CA VAL A 447 -22.01 -15.44 -15.64
C VAL A 447 -21.77 -14.83 -17.01
N GLN A 448 -20.51 -14.71 -17.41
CA GLN A 448 -20.11 -14.29 -18.74
C GLN A 448 -19.96 -15.51 -19.63
N SER A 449 -20.40 -15.41 -20.88
CA SER A 449 -20.28 -16.50 -21.87
C SER A 449 -19.96 -15.95 -23.24
N GLY A 450 -18.89 -16.45 -23.88
CA GLY A 450 -18.37 -15.86 -25.11
C GLY A 450 -17.23 -16.64 -25.74
N SER A 451 -16.73 -16.14 -26.86
CA SER A 451 -15.49 -16.61 -27.49
C SER A 451 -14.26 -15.88 -26.96
N TYR A 452 -14.46 -14.74 -26.29
CA TYR A 452 -13.43 -13.92 -25.69
C TYR A 452 -14.00 -13.23 -24.44
N LEU A 453 -13.26 -13.25 -23.33
CA LEU A 453 -13.73 -12.79 -22.01
C LEU A 453 -12.76 -11.80 -21.34
N GLY A 454 -11.76 -11.31 -22.08
CA GLY A 454 -10.80 -10.32 -21.58
C GLY A 454 -11.46 -9.00 -21.16
N GLU A 455 -10.83 -8.28 -20.22
CA GLU A 455 -11.34 -6.96 -19.78
C GLU A 455 -11.11 -5.84 -20.81
N ASP A 456 -10.31 -6.09 -21.85
CA ASP A 456 -10.08 -5.22 -23.00
C ASP A 456 -11.22 -5.27 -24.05
N ASP A 457 -12.14 -6.24 -23.95
CA ASP A 457 -13.40 -6.25 -24.73
C ASP A 457 -14.43 -5.22 -24.21
N ILE A 458 -14.09 -4.48 -23.13
CA ILE A 458 -15.02 -3.56 -22.47
C ILE A 458 -14.90 -2.16 -23.08
N VAL A 459 -15.93 -1.74 -23.82
CA VAL A 459 -16.06 -0.35 -24.29
C VAL A 459 -16.89 0.45 -23.29
N ARG A 460 -16.36 1.56 -22.75
CA ARG A 460 -17.00 2.37 -21.70
C ARG A 460 -17.55 3.68 -22.25
N PHE A 461 -18.81 3.99 -21.97
CA PHE A 461 -19.54 5.15 -22.47
C PHE A 461 -20.11 5.97 -21.30
N ASN A 462 -19.38 6.97 -20.79
CA ASN A 462 -19.67 7.71 -19.53
C ASN A 462 -19.26 6.96 -18.27
N ASP A 463 -17.94 6.93 -18.02
CA ASP A 463 -17.40 6.51 -16.74
C ASP A 463 -17.44 7.67 -15.73
N ARG A 464 -18.28 7.54 -14.69
CA ARG A 464 -18.31 8.53 -13.59
C ARG A 464 -17.05 8.51 -12.72
N TYR A 465 -16.15 7.56 -12.96
CA TYR A 465 -14.91 7.32 -12.21
C TYR A 465 -13.65 7.44 -13.09
N GLY A 466 -13.74 8.09 -14.26
CA GLY A 466 -12.57 8.47 -15.04
C GLY A 466 -11.76 7.29 -15.62
N ARG A 467 -12.42 6.19 -16.02
CA ARG A 467 -11.77 5.03 -16.69
C ARG A 467 -12.00 4.99 -18.21
N CYS A 468 -12.31 6.14 -18.80
CA CYS A 468 -12.52 6.30 -20.24
C CYS A 468 -11.21 6.24 -21.02
#